data_AF-A0A416HEU8-F1
#
_entry.id   AF-A0A416HEU8-F1
#
_cell.length_a   1.000
_cell.length_b   1.000
_cell.length_c   1.000
_cell.angle_alpha   90.00
_cell.angle_beta   90.00
_cell.angle_gamma   90.00
#
_symmetry.space_group_name_H-M   'P 1'
#
loop_
_entity.id
_entity.type
_entity.pdbx_description
1 polymer ?
#
loop_
_entity_poly.entity_id
_entity_poly.type
_entity_poly.pdbx_seq_one_letter_code
_entity_poly.pdbx_strand_id
1 'polypeptide(L)'
;MNKRELSLEKYGISGKRYKELSGFCEQYPEWVSNLKRLKNPAGSMTFSGVSVEDIPDKRRKEELESKCHIVENAARQASQDLQQYLIKSVCYEEPFWYLRDIMGIPCCQRTFYDYRRYFFYLLDRERKI
;
A
#
# COMPACT_ATOMS: atom_id res chain seq x y z
N MET A 1 8.79 9.81 -14.25
CA MET A 1 7.48 9.27 -14.67
C MET A 1 6.57 10.43 -15.03
N ASN A 2 6.07 10.51 -16.27
CA ASN A 2 5.14 11.57 -16.66
C ASN A 2 3.80 11.32 -15.94
N LYS A 3 3.53 12.03 -14.84
CA LYS A 3 2.30 11.93 -14.06
C LYS A 3 1.16 12.52 -14.91
N ARG A 4 0.70 11.79 -15.93
CA ARG A 4 -0.61 12.08 -16.55
C ARG A 4 -1.58 12.16 -15.38
N GLU A 5 -2.21 13.31 -15.19
CA GLU A 5 -3.19 13.52 -14.14
C GLU A 5 -4.26 12.45 -14.30
N LEU A 6 -4.18 11.44 -13.44
CA LEU A 6 -5.14 10.36 -13.38
C LEU A 6 -6.40 10.98 -12.81
N SER A 7 -7.25 11.55 -13.68
CA SER A 7 -8.55 12.09 -13.26
C SER A 7 -9.39 10.92 -12.74
N LEU A 8 -9.57 10.91 -11.42
CA LEU A 8 -10.53 10.07 -10.71
C LEU A 8 -11.83 10.83 -10.44
N GLU A 9 -12.07 11.92 -11.17
CA GLU A 9 -13.28 12.72 -11.05
C GLU A 9 -14.53 11.90 -11.36
N LYS A 10 -14.42 10.93 -12.28
CA LYS A 10 -15.48 9.94 -12.56
C LYS A 10 -15.89 9.12 -11.33
N TYR A 11 -14.98 8.99 -10.36
CA TYR A 11 -15.22 8.32 -9.08
C TYR A 11 -15.54 9.30 -7.94
N GLY A 12 -15.69 10.60 -8.24
CA GLY A 12 -15.92 11.64 -7.25
C GLY A 12 -14.70 11.93 -6.36
N ILE A 13 -13.50 11.52 -6.77
CA ILE A 13 -12.26 11.73 -6.02
C ILE A 13 -11.58 13.00 -6.54
N SER A 14 -11.49 14.01 -5.68
CA SER A 14 -10.76 15.23 -6.01
C SER A 14 -9.26 14.97 -6.15
N GLY A 15 -8.54 15.78 -6.92
CA GLY A 15 -7.09 15.66 -7.04
C GLY A 15 -6.34 15.76 -5.71
N LYS A 16 -6.86 16.53 -4.75
CA LYS A 16 -6.31 16.61 -3.38
C LYS A 16 -6.48 15.28 -2.64
N ARG A 17 -7.69 14.71 -2.68
CA ARG A 17 -7.96 13.41 -2.05
C ARG A 17 -7.11 12.31 -2.68
N TYR A 18 -6.94 12.30 -3.99
CA TYR A 18 -6.05 11.36 -4.66
C TYR A 18 -4.60 11.45 -4.14
N LYS A 19 -4.07 12.66 -3.94
CA LYS A 19 -2.72 12.85 -3.36
C LYS A 19 -2.62 12.29 -1.93
N GLU A 20 -3.65 12.48 -1.10
CA GLU A 20 -3.70 11.89 0.24
C GLU A 20 -3.70 10.36 0.20
N LEU A 21 -4.45 9.76 -0.73
CA LEU A 21 -4.48 8.31 -0.91
C LEU A 21 -3.16 7.77 -1.46
N SER A 22 -2.54 8.47 -2.41
CA SER A 22 -1.20 8.13 -2.93
C SER A 22 -0.16 8.16 -1.82
N GLY A 23 -0.10 9.24 -1.04
CA GLY A 23 0.83 9.35 0.09
C GLY A 23 0.62 8.28 1.15
N PHE A 24 -0.64 7.87 1.38
CA PHE A 24 -0.94 6.73 2.24
C PHE A 24 -0.37 5.42 1.69
N CYS A 25 -0.51 5.16 0.39
CA CYS A 25 0.08 3.98 -0.24
C CYS A 25 1.61 4.01 -0.23
N GLU A 26 2.24 5.17 -0.43
CA GLU A 26 3.70 5.35 -0.42
C GLU A 26 4.33 5.07 0.95
N GLN A 27 3.55 5.16 2.05
CA GLN A 27 4.02 4.80 3.40
C GLN A 27 4.01 3.29 3.67
N TYR A 28 3.34 2.49 2.83
CA TYR A 28 3.21 1.04 3.02
C TYR A 28 4.55 0.30 3.18
N PRO A 29 5.60 0.56 2.37
CA PRO A 29 6.89 -0.10 2.53
C PRO A 29 7.51 0.10 3.93
N GLU A 30 7.37 1.30 4.51
CA GLU A 30 7.85 1.59 5.86
C GLU A 30 7.09 0.80 6.92
N TRP A 31 5.77 0.68 6.78
CA TRP A 31 4.95 -0.11 7.70
C TRP A 31 5.33 -1.58 7.67
N VAL A 32 5.51 -2.16 6.47
CA VAL A 32 5.96 -3.54 6.30
C VAL A 32 7.36 -3.74 6.91
N SER A 33 8.29 -2.80 6.71
CA SER A 33 9.63 -2.86 7.30
C SER A 33 9.60 -2.81 8.83
N ASN A 34 8.82 -1.89 9.40
CA ASN A 34 8.62 -1.78 10.85
C ASN A 34 7.99 -3.05 11.44
N LEU A 35 6.99 -3.63 10.78
CA LEU A 35 6.38 -4.90 11.20
C LEU A 35 7.38 -6.07 11.16
N LYS A 36 8.25 -6.12 10.15
CA LYS A 36 9.33 -7.13 10.09
C LYS A 36 10.32 -6.98 11.25
N ARG A 37 10.72 -5.74 11.57
CA ARG A 37 11.61 -5.46 12.72
C ARG A 37 10.97 -5.86 14.05
N LEU A 38 9.68 -5.59 14.24
CA LEU A 38 8.94 -5.99 15.45
C LEU A 38 8.77 -7.52 15.57
N LYS A 39 8.74 -8.25 14.45
CA LYS A 39 8.65 -9.73 14.45
C LYS A 39 10.00 -10.42 14.70
N ASN A 40 11.12 -9.82 14.29
CA ASN A 40 12.46 -10.37 14.43
C ASN A 40 13.38 -9.45 15.24
N PRO A 41 13.31 -9.46 16.59
CA PRO A 41 14.14 -8.61 17.44
C PRO A 41 15.64 -8.94 17.39
N ALA A 42 16.03 -10.12 16.88
CA ALA A 42 17.40 -10.65 16.92
C ALA A 42 18.46 -9.85 16.12
N GLY A 43 18.06 -8.79 15.40
CA GLY A 43 18.97 -7.84 14.75
C GLY A 43 19.10 -6.47 15.43
N SER A 44 18.39 -6.24 16.54
CA SER A 44 18.45 -5.00 17.32
C SER A 44 19.30 -5.23 18.55
N MET A 45 20.55 -4.75 18.56
CA MET A 45 21.39 -4.75 19.75
C MET A 45 20.64 -4.05 20.91
N THR A 46 20.25 -4.83 21.92
CA THR A 46 19.72 -4.30 23.17
C THR A 46 20.88 -3.93 24.09
N PHE A 47 21.18 -2.64 24.22
CA PHE A 47 21.94 -2.13 25.35
C PHE A 47 20.94 -1.76 26.46
N SER A 48 21.20 -2.28 27.67
CA SER A 48 20.48 -2.03 28.93
C SER A 48 19.28 -2.94 29.19
N GLY A 49 19.51 -3.94 30.05
CA GLY A 49 18.48 -4.81 30.61
C GLY A 49 17.53 -4.06 31.54
N VAL A 50 16.44 -3.56 30.98
CA VAL A 50 15.25 -3.13 31.72
C VAL A 50 14.05 -3.78 31.07
N SER A 51 13.44 -4.74 31.76
CA SER A 51 12.13 -5.29 31.40
C SER A 51 11.07 -4.24 31.71
N VAL A 52 10.67 -3.47 30.70
CA VAL A 52 9.52 -2.56 30.75
C VAL A 52 8.39 -3.23 29.99
N GLU A 53 7.23 -3.34 30.61
CA GLU A 53 6.02 -3.94 30.08
C GLU A 53 5.70 -3.45 28.64
N ASP A 54 5.82 -4.33 27.64
CA ASP A 54 5.77 -4.12 26.17
C ASP A 54 4.38 -3.71 25.59
N ILE A 55 3.62 -2.88 26.31
CA ILE A 55 2.32 -2.38 25.87
C ILE A 55 2.40 -1.39 24.68
N PRO A 56 3.44 -0.52 24.53
CA PRO A 56 3.51 0.42 23.40
C PRO A 56 3.69 -0.26 22.04
N ASP A 57 4.45 -1.36 21.99
CA ASP A 57 4.79 -2.04 20.75
C ASP A 57 3.63 -2.86 20.20
N LYS A 58 2.77 -3.41 21.07
CA LYS A 58 1.60 -4.18 20.63
C LYS A 58 0.56 -3.31 19.93
N ARG A 59 0.17 -2.17 20.53
CA ARG A 59 -0.80 -1.23 19.93
C ARG A 59 -0.28 -0.69 18.60
N ARG A 60 1.00 -0.30 18.56
CA ARG A 60 1.64 0.21 17.34
C ARG A 60 1.69 -0.85 16.24
N LYS A 61 1.94 -2.11 16.60
CA LYS A 61 1.89 -3.24 15.67
C LYS A 61 0.49 -3.44 15.09
N GLU A 62 -0.54 -3.45 15.93
CA GLU A 62 -1.93 -3.61 15.50
C GLU A 62 -2.36 -2.48 14.56
N GLU A 63 -1.97 -1.23 14.84
CA GLU A 63 -2.22 -0.09 13.96
C GLU A 63 -1.54 -0.24 12.59
N LEU A 64 -0.27 -0.68 12.56
CA LEU A 64 0.47 -0.92 11.31
C LEU A 64 -0.12 -2.08 10.52
N GLU A 65 -0.50 -3.17 11.19
CA GLU A 65 -1.16 -4.32 10.56
C GLU A 65 -2.52 -3.91 9.96
N SER A 66 -3.30 -3.10 10.67
CA SER A 66 -4.57 -2.55 10.17
C SER A 66 -4.37 -1.68 8.93
N LYS A 67 -3.38 -0.77 8.93
CA LYS A 67 -3.07 0.08 7.76
C LYS A 67 -2.66 -0.75 6.55
N CYS A 68 -1.77 -1.73 6.72
CA CYS A 68 -1.39 -2.65 5.66
C CYS A 68 -2.59 -3.45 5.14
N HIS A 69 -3.45 -3.92 6.05
CA HIS A 69 -4.63 -4.69 5.71
C HIS A 69 -5.59 -3.89 4.83
N ILE A 70 -5.82 -2.60 5.12
CA ILE A 70 -6.68 -1.73 4.29
C ILE A 70 -6.16 -1.68 2.83
N VAL A 71 -4.85 -1.48 2.64
CA VAL A 71 -4.23 -1.44 1.31
C VAL A 71 -4.37 -2.77 0.59
N GLU A 72 -4.01 -3.86 1.27
CA GLU A 72 -4.05 -5.21 0.69
C GLU A 72 -5.47 -5.65 0.36
N ASN A 73 -6.44 -5.32 1.23
CA ASN A 73 -7.84 -5.63 1.03
C ASN A 73 -8.42 -4.85 -0.15
N ALA A 74 -8.13 -3.56 -0.28
CA ALA A 74 -8.55 -2.76 -1.44
C ALA A 74 -7.95 -3.31 -2.74
N ALA A 75 -6.69 -3.75 -2.74
CA ALA A 75 -6.05 -4.36 -3.90
C ALA A 75 -6.69 -5.70 -4.27
N ARG A 76 -6.98 -6.54 -3.26
CA ARG A 76 -7.67 -7.83 -3.44
C ARG A 76 -9.08 -7.65 -4.00
N GLN A 77 -9.85 -6.70 -3.47
CA GLN A 77 -11.20 -6.36 -3.93
C GLN A 77 -11.19 -5.81 -5.37
N ALA A 78 -10.14 -5.06 -5.75
CA ALA A 78 -10.01 -4.56 -7.11
C ALA A 78 -9.79 -5.70 -8.11
N SER A 79 -8.85 -6.60 -7.82
CA SER A 79 -8.62 -7.84 -8.56
C SER A 79 -7.66 -8.73 -7.79
N GLN A 80 -8.07 -9.96 -7.51
CA GLN A 80 -7.23 -10.94 -6.83
C GLN A 80 -5.96 -11.27 -7.64
N ASP A 81 -6.09 -11.46 -8.96
CA ASP A 81 -4.97 -11.79 -9.85
C ASP A 81 -3.98 -10.63 -10.01
N LEU A 82 -4.48 -9.39 -9.95
CA LEU A 82 -3.65 -8.19 -10.12
C LEU A 82 -3.17 -7.59 -8.79
N GLN A 83 -3.56 -8.17 -7.65
CA GLN A 83 -3.29 -7.62 -6.31
C GLN A 83 -1.81 -7.25 -6.11
N GLN A 84 -0.90 -8.18 -6.43
CA GLN A 84 0.55 -7.95 -6.26
C GLN A 84 1.08 -6.83 -7.16
N TYR A 85 0.56 -6.71 -8.38
CA TYR A 85 0.98 -5.69 -9.35
C TYR A 85 0.44 -4.31 -8.97
N LEU A 86 -0.78 -4.26 -8.43
CA LEU A 86 -1.37 -3.04 -7.90
C LEU A 86 -0.54 -2.51 -6.73
N ILE A 87 -0.23 -3.36 -5.74
CA ILE A 87 0.61 -2.99 -4.59
C ILE A 87 1.97 -2.50 -5.07
N LYS A 88 2.64 -3.20 -6.00
CA LYS A 88 3.92 -2.77 -6.56
C LYS A 88 3.84 -1.40 -7.23
N SER A 89 2.79 -1.14 -8.00
CA SER A 89 2.66 0.14 -8.69
C SER A 89 2.27 1.30 -7.77
N VAL A 90 1.42 1.07 -6.77
CA VAL A 90 0.90 2.15 -5.91
C VAL A 90 1.74 2.39 -4.66
N CYS A 91 2.36 1.36 -4.09
CA CYS A 91 3.13 1.45 -2.85
C CYS A 91 4.64 1.54 -3.07
N TYR A 92 5.15 0.95 -4.16
CA TYR A 92 6.58 0.94 -4.48
C TYR A 92 6.91 1.80 -5.71
N GLU A 93 5.92 2.55 -6.21
CA GLU A 93 6.03 3.41 -7.39
C GLU A 93 6.58 2.69 -8.64
N GLU A 94 6.39 1.36 -8.74
CA GLU A 94 6.91 0.59 -9.86
C GLU A 94 6.16 0.96 -11.16
N PRO A 95 6.90 1.30 -12.22
CA PRO A 95 6.32 1.68 -13.50
C PRO A 95 5.77 0.47 -14.25
N PHE A 96 4.83 0.69 -15.17
CA PHE A 96 4.17 -0.41 -15.89
C PHE A 96 5.15 -1.30 -16.69
N TRP A 97 6.24 -0.74 -17.23
CA TRP A 97 7.25 -1.53 -17.95
C TRP A 97 7.90 -2.58 -17.03
N TYR A 98 8.13 -2.26 -15.75
CA TYR A 98 8.66 -3.21 -14.78
C TYR A 98 7.66 -4.35 -14.52
N LEU A 99 6.39 -4.01 -14.34
CA LEU A 99 5.31 -4.99 -14.14
C LEU A 99 5.17 -5.94 -15.33
N ARG A 100 5.37 -5.43 -16.54
CA ARG A 100 5.31 -6.21 -17.78
C ARG A 100 6.55 -7.07 -18.00
N ASP A 101 7.72 -6.44 -18.01
CA ASP A 101 8.96 -7.07 -18.49
C ASP A 101 9.65 -7.92 -17.42
N ILE A 102 9.46 -7.59 -16.14
CA ILE A 102 10.08 -8.30 -15.01
C ILE A 102 9.09 -9.20 -14.30
N MET A 103 7.89 -8.71 -14.01
CA MET A 103 6.88 -9.47 -13.26
C MET A 103 5.87 -10.24 -14.12
N GLY A 104 5.90 -10.07 -15.45
CA GLY A 104 5.03 -10.81 -16.37
C GLY A 104 3.54 -10.60 -16.12
N ILE A 105 3.09 -9.35 -15.96
CA ILE A 105 1.66 -9.05 -15.72
C ILE A 105 0.76 -9.63 -16.83
N PRO A 106 -0.35 -10.32 -16.48
CA PRO A 106 -1.18 -11.02 -17.48
C PRO A 106 -2.15 -10.10 -18.24
N CYS A 107 -1.98 -8.78 -18.18
CA CYS A 107 -2.91 -7.82 -18.79
C CYS A 107 -2.21 -6.65 -19.46
N CYS A 108 -2.94 -5.97 -20.35
CA CYS A 108 -2.42 -4.81 -21.04
C CYS A 108 -2.45 -3.56 -20.15
N GLN A 109 -1.67 -2.54 -20.54
CA GLN A 109 -1.52 -1.31 -19.77
C GLN A 109 -2.85 -0.60 -19.48
N ARG A 110 -3.78 -0.60 -20.44
CA ARG A 110 -5.09 0.04 -20.29
C ARG A 110 -5.87 -0.63 -19.17
N THR A 111 -6.05 -1.96 -19.27
CA THR A 111 -6.74 -2.77 -18.28
C THR A 111 -6.12 -2.59 -16.89
N PHE A 112 -4.79 -2.61 -16.80
CA PHE A 112 -4.10 -2.38 -15.53
C PHE A 112 -4.44 -1.02 -14.90
N TYR A 113 -4.43 0.07 -15.69
CA TYR A 113 -4.77 1.38 -15.15
C TYR A 113 -6.24 1.54 -14.79
N ASP A 114 -7.15 0.79 -15.42
CA ASP A 114 -8.55 0.75 -15.02
C ASP A 114 -8.70 0.12 -13.63
N TYR A 115 -8.03 -1.02 -13.38
CA TYR A 115 -7.97 -1.61 -12.04
C TYR A 115 -7.26 -0.72 -11.02
N ARG A 116 -6.21 0.00 -11.42
CA ARG A 116 -5.54 0.97 -10.54
C ARG A 116 -6.48 2.11 -10.13
N ARG A 117 -7.33 2.61 -11.05
CA ARG A 117 -8.35 3.61 -10.69
C ARG A 117 -9.40 3.04 -9.76
N TYR A 118 -9.87 1.82 -10.04
CA TYR A 118 -10.85 1.14 -9.20
C TYR A 118 -10.31 0.87 -7.79
N PHE A 119 -9.03 0.51 -7.67
CA PHE A 119 -8.34 0.39 -6.39
C PHE A 119 -8.42 1.67 -5.56
N PHE A 120 -8.12 2.84 -6.14
CA PHE A 120 -8.21 4.11 -5.41
C PHE A 120 -9.65 4.47 -5.01
N TYR A 121 -10.63 4.08 -5.83
CA TYR A 121 -12.04 4.20 -5.46
C TYR A 121 -12.41 3.35 -4.24
N LEU A 122 -11.97 2.08 -4.19
CA LEU A 122 -12.19 1.21 -3.04
C LEU A 122 -11.47 1.73 -1.79
N LEU A 123 -10.20 2.13 -1.94
CA LEU A 123 -9.41 2.67 -0.84
C LEU A 123 -10.03 3.95 -0.26
N ASP A 124 -10.59 4.82 -1.11
CA ASP A 124 -11.28 6.02 -0.66
C ASP A 124 -12.53 5.69 0.17
N ARG A 125 -13.30 4.67 -0.23
CA ARG A 125 -14.49 4.22 0.51
C ARG A 125 -14.14 3.61 1.86
N GLU A 126 -13.11 2.78 1.92
CA GLU A 126 -12.62 2.19 3.17
C GLU A 126 -12.12 3.27 4.15
N ARG A 127 -11.54 4.36 3.64
CA ARG A 127 -10.99 5.48 4.45
C ARG A 127 -11.95 6.65 4.68
N LYS A 128 -13.22 6.53 4.28
CA LYS A 128 -14.25 7.57 4.48
C LYS A 128 -15.11 7.35 5.74
N ILE A 129 -14.79 6.35 6.54
CA ILE A 129 -15.47 5.98 7.79
C ILE A 129 -14.82 6.70 8.97
#